data_AF-A0A7S3Z4L0-F1
#
_entry.id   AF-A0A7S3Z4L0-F1
#
_cell.length_a   1.000
_cell.length_b   1.000
_cell.length_c   1.000
_cell.angle_alpha   90.00
_cell.angle_beta   90.00
_cell.angle_gamma   90.00
#
_symmetry.space_group_name_H-M   'P 1'
#
loop_
_entity.id
_entity.type
_entity.pdbx_description
1 polymer ?
#
loop_
_entity_poly.entity_id
_entity_poly.type
_entity_poly.pdbx_seq_one_letter_code
_entity_poly.pdbx_strand_id
1 'polypeptide(L)'
;AGAVIGSALFERRVWCRYLCPIGGMNGLYAKLSLTEIRASKGVCDSECNTYHCYKGGPAEGQGQATNGCPLHSHPASLKDNRDCVLCMTCLKACPHESVQLNLRAPGVDFGYPFLFPVPGTSSAPQHQPSAHEVALLFLLMGANLCHHIPDVLRQVGWDADSISLALQDKGSHIALSLAALAAPGVIIFLFDSLMQLFHKLLYPSSLIPRKFIDISYAYLPLVWLG
;
A
#
# COMPACT_ATOMS: atom_id res chain seq x y z
N ALA A 1 -3.25 19.98 -12.55
CA ALA A 1 -2.11 20.18 -13.47
C ALA A 1 -1.11 19.01 -13.45
N GLY A 2 -0.64 18.56 -12.28
CA GLY A 2 0.40 17.51 -12.18
C GLY A 2 0.14 16.23 -12.97
N ALA A 3 -1.07 15.67 -12.93
CA ALA A 3 -1.41 14.47 -13.69
C ALA A 3 -1.35 14.66 -15.22
N VAL A 4 -1.73 15.84 -15.72
CA VAL A 4 -1.70 16.16 -17.15
C VAL A 4 -0.27 16.34 -17.62
N ILE A 5 0.52 17.12 -16.87
CA ILE A 5 1.94 17.35 -17.16
C ILE A 5 2.72 16.03 -17.08
N GLY A 6 2.50 15.25 -16.02
CA GLY A 6 3.14 13.96 -15.83
C GLY A 6 2.80 12.95 -16.92
N SER A 7 1.56 12.93 -17.41
CA SER A 7 1.16 12.06 -18.52
C SER A 7 1.64 12.54 -19.89
N ALA A 8 1.89 13.85 -20.04
CA ALA A 8 2.44 14.42 -21.28
C ALA A 8 3.95 14.22 -21.38
N LEU A 9 4.68 14.25 -20.26
CA LEU A 9 6.13 14.09 -20.21
C LEU A 9 6.59 12.63 -20.05
N PHE A 10 5.80 11.81 -19.35
CA PHE A 10 6.16 10.43 -19.03
C PHE A 10 5.10 9.45 -19.52
N GLU A 11 5.54 8.43 -20.24
CA GLU A 11 4.67 7.35 -20.71
C GLU A 11 4.24 6.42 -19.56
N ARG A 12 3.30 5.51 -19.86
CA ARG A 12 2.92 4.35 -19.01
C ARG A 12 2.59 4.68 -17.55
N ARG A 13 1.86 5.79 -17.35
CA ARG A 13 1.26 6.19 -16.07
C ARG A 13 2.27 6.28 -14.91
N VAL A 14 3.50 6.69 -15.19
CA VAL A 14 4.57 6.92 -14.19
C VAL A 14 4.10 7.86 -13.07
N TRP A 15 3.35 8.92 -13.41
CA TRP A 15 2.75 9.82 -12.43
C TRP A 15 1.92 9.05 -11.40
N CYS A 16 1.02 8.17 -11.86
CA CYS A 16 0.17 7.38 -10.98
C CYS A 16 0.96 6.36 -10.15
N ARG A 17 2.05 5.81 -10.68
CA ARG A 17 2.84 4.79 -9.98
C ARG A 17 3.73 5.35 -8.87
N TYR A 18 4.32 6.53 -9.08
CA TYR A 18 5.38 7.04 -8.21
C TYR A 18 5.09 8.38 -7.54
N LEU A 19 4.25 9.24 -8.13
CA LEU A 19 4.09 10.63 -7.68
C LEU A 19 2.71 10.94 -7.12
N CYS A 20 1.67 10.29 -7.65
CA CYS A 20 0.30 10.55 -7.25
C CYS A 20 0.01 9.95 -5.86
N PRO A 21 -0.43 10.75 -4.88
CA PRO A 21 -0.78 10.22 -3.55
C PRO A 21 -1.93 9.23 -3.61
N ILE A 22 -2.90 9.45 -4.51
CA ILE A 22 -4.01 8.51 -4.76
C ILE A 22 -3.49 7.18 -5.31
N GLY A 23 -2.47 7.24 -6.17
CA GLY A 23 -1.83 6.03 -6.70
C GLY A 23 -1.10 5.24 -5.62
N GLY A 24 -0.38 5.92 -4.73
CA GLY A 24 0.24 5.31 -3.55
C GLY A 24 -0.78 4.66 -2.61
N MET A 25 -1.90 5.35 -2.36
CA MET A 25 -3.00 4.82 -1.52
C MET A 25 -3.63 3.57 -2.14
N ASN A 26 -3.94 3.61 -3.43
CA ASN A 26 -4.47 2.45 -4.14
C ASN A 26 -3.47 1.28 -4.16
N GLY A 27 -2.17 1.57 -4.31
CA GLY A 27 -1.12 0.56 -4.23
C GLY A 27 -0.98 -0.07 -2.84
N LEU A 28 -1.18 0.71 -1.77
CA LEU A 28 -1.25 0.20 -0.40
C LEU A 28 -2.45 -0.74 -0.21
N TYR A 29 -3.65 -0.31 -0.60
CA TYR A 29 -4.86 -1.13 -0.48
C TYR A 29 -4.86 -2.35 -1.41
N ALA A 30 -4.19 -2.27 -2.56
CA ALA A 30 -4.04 -3.42 -3.45
C ALA A 30 -3.33 -4.62 -2.76
N LYS A 31 -2.49 -4.38 -1.75
CA LYS A 31 -1.87 -5.47 -0.96
C LYS A 31 -2.88 -6.22 -0.07
N LEU A 32 -4.02 -5.61 0.21
CA LEU A 32 -5.14 -6.25 0.91
C LEU A 32 -6.16 -6.88 -0.06
N SER A 33 -5.94 -6.84 -1.38
CA SER A 33 -6.91 -7.41 -2.33
C SER A 33 -7.02 -8.94 -2.20
N LEU A 34 -8.24 -9.44 -2.45
CA LEU A 34 -8.56 -10.87 -2.49
C LEU A 34 -8.14 -11.56 -3.80
N THR A 35 -7.77 -10.77 -4.80
CA THR A 35 -7.38 -11.26 -6.12
C THR A 35 -5.97 -10.81 -6.43
N GLU A 36 -5.22 -11.65 -7.15
CA GLU A 36 -3.93 -11.28 -7.71
C GLU A 36 -3.75 -11.85 -9.11
N ILE A 37 -2.91 -11.20 -9.90
CA ILE A 37 -2.44 -11.74 -11.18
C ILE A 37 -0.99 -12.14 -11.00
N ARG A 38 -0.67 -13.40 -11.31
CA ARG A 38 0.69 -13.95 -11.28
C ARG A 38 0.93 -14.77 -12.54
N ALA A 39 2.19 -14.89 -12.93
CA ALA A 39 2.60 -15.76 -14.02
C ALA A 39 3.54 -16.84 -13.49
N SER A 40 3.49 -18.02 -14.10
CA SER A 40 4.46 -19.08 -13.80
C SER A 40 5.84 -18.68 -14.32
N LYS A 41 6.76 -18.40 -13.39
CA LYS A 41 8.16 -18.03 -13.73
C LYS A 41 8.82 -19.07 -14.62
N GLY A 42 8.61 -20.37 -14.33
CA GLY A 42 9.15 -21.46 -15.12
C GLY A 42 8.79 -21.34 -16.60
N VAL A 43 7.51 -21.19 -16.92
CA VAL A 43 7.03 -21.04 -18.31
C VAL A 43 7.52 -19.73 -18.94
N CYS A 44 7.52 -18.64 -18.16
CA CYS A 44 8.03 -17.35 -18.65
C CYS A 44 9.53 -17.39 -18.99
N ASP A 45 10.33 -18.15 -18.24
CA ASP A 45 11.78 -18.21 -18.42
C ASP A 45 12.19 -19.23 -19.48
N SER A 46 11.42 -20.31 -19.68
CA SER A 46 11.75 -21.37 -20.63
C SER A 46 11.10 -21.22 -22.01
N GLU A 47 9.88 -20.67 -22.10
CA GLU A 47 9.09 -20.66 -23.34
C GLU A 47 8.86 -19.26 -23.92
N CYS A 48 8.74 -18.24 -23.06
CA CYS A 48 8.36 -16.89 -23.49
C CYS A 48 9.56 -16.08 -24.01
N ASN A 49 9.58 -15.75 -25.29
CA ASN A 49 10.61 -14.90 -25.91
C ASN A 49 10.11 -13.49 -26.31
N THR A 50 8.79 -13.28 -26.29
CA THR A 50 8.16 -12.08 -26.88
C THR A 50 7.94 -10.97 -25.85
N TYR A 51 7.59 -11.35 -24.61
CA TYR A 51 7.25 -10.43 -23.52
C TYR A 51 6.13 -9.44 -23.87
N HIS A 52 5.16 -9.86 -24.73
CA HIS A 52 4.01 -9.04 -25.14
C HIS A 52 3.18 -8.55 -23.96
N CYS A 53 3.10 -9.31 -22.87
CA CYS A 53 2.43 -8.91 -21.63
C CYS A 53 3.01 -7.65 -20.98
N TYR A 54 4.30 -7.37 -21.19
CA TYR A 54 5.00 -6.20 -20.66
C TYR A 54 5.13 -5.11 -21.73
N LYS A 55 5.65 -5.43 -22.92
CA LYS A 55 5.95 -4.44 -23.98
C LYS A 55 4.71 -4.03 -24.78
N GLY A 56 3.77 -4.95 -24.97
CA GLY A 56 2.76 -4.88 -26.01
C GLY A 56 3.26 -5.47 -27.33
N GLY A 57 2.34 -5.94 -28.16
CA GLY A 57 2.66 -6.62 -29.41
C GLY A 57 1.43 -7.13 -30.16
N PRO A 58 1.64 -7.68 -31.37
CA PRO A 58 0.58 -8.26 -32.19
C PRO A 58 -0.01 -9.53 -31.56
N ALA A 59 -1.13 -10.00 -32.12
CA ALA A 59 -1.66 -11.31 -31.74
C ALA A 59 -0.69 -12.41 -32.16
N GLU A 60 -0.40 -13.33 -31.24
CA GLU A 60 0.56 -14.42 -31.44
C GLU A 60 0.12 -15.63 -30.60
N GLY A 61 0.06 -16.81 -31.22
CA GLY A 61 -0.47 -18.02 -30.57
C GLY A 61 -1.90 -17.79 -30.05
N GLN A 62 -2.10 -18.00 -28.74
CA GLN A 62 -3.36 -17.72 -28.05
C GLN A 62 -3.45 -16.27 -27.53
N GLY A 63 -2.36 -15.51 -27.62
CA GLY A 63 -2.28 -14.11 -27.21
C GLY A 63 -2.93 -13.18 -28.23
N GLN A 64 -3.67 -12.20 -27.72
CA GLN A 64 -4.29 -11.14 -28.53
C GLN A 64 -3.36 -9.93 -28.66
N ALA A 65 -3.61 -9.11 -29.69
CA ALA A 65 -2.92 -7.84 -29.84
C ALA A 65 -3.21 -6.93 -28.65
N THR A 66 -2.17 -6.45 -27.98
CA THR A 66 -2.30 -5.55 -26.84
C THR A 66 -1.20 -4.48 -26.81
N ASN A 67 -1.45 -3.40 -26.08
CA ASN A 67 -0.46 -2.37 -25.80
C ASN A 67 0.44 -2.72 -24.60
N GLY A 68 0.37 -3.95 -24.08
CA GLY A 68 1.10 -4.40 -22.90
C GLY A 68 0.56 -3.82 -21.59
N CYS A 69 1.31 -4.02 -20.51
CA CYS A 69 0.92 -3.54 -19.19
C CYS A 69 0.97 -2.00 -19.10
N PRO A 70 -0.13 -1.33 -18.69
CA PRO A 70 -0.20 0.13 -18.64
C PRO A 70 0.72 0.75 -17.58
N LEU A 71 1.22 -0.05 -16.63
CA LEU A 71 2.20 0.35 -15.61
C LEU A 71 3.62 -0.16 -15.89
N HIS A 72 3.83 -0.82 -17.02
CA HIS A 72 5.10 -1.47 -17.37
C HIS A 72 5.55 -2.44 -16.26
N SER A 73 4.65 -3.32 -15.84
CA SER A 73 4.92 -4.37 -14.85
C SER A 73 4.86 -5.74 -15.52
N HIS A 74 5.89 -6.56 -15.34
CA HIS A 74 5.90 -7.94 -15.83
C HIS A 74 5.26 -8.87 -14.80
N PRO A 75 4.25 -9.69 -15.17
CA PRO A 75 3.48 -10.47 -14.19
C PRO A 75 4.33 -11.49 -13.43
N ALA A 76 5.41 -12.00 -14.01
CA ALA A 76 6.32 -12.93 -13.32
C ALA A 76 7.26 -12.23 -12.33
N SER A 77 7.44 -10.90 -12.42
CA SER A 77 8.30 -10.13 -11.52
C SER A 77 7.53 -9.40 -10.41
N LEU A 78 6.19 -9.51 -10.39
CA LEU A 78 5.37 -8.95 -9.33
C LEU A 78 5.61 -9.72 -8.02
N LYS A 79 6.01 -8.99 -6.97
CA LYS A 79 6.17 -9.54 -5.62
C LYS A 79 4.92 -9.31 -4.77
N ASP A 80 4.33 -8.13 -4.89
CA ASP A 80 3.08 -7.74 -4.26
C ASP A 80 2.14 -7.09 -5.29
N ASN A 81 0.92 -6.78 -4.87
CA ASN A 81 -0.09 -6.19 -5.75
C ASN A 81 0.02 -4.67 -5.93
N ARG A 82 1.02 -4.00 -5.35
CA ARG A 82 1.15 -2.54 -5.39
C ARG A 82 1.17 -1.98 -6.81
N ASP A 83 1.96 -2.62 -7.67
CA ASP A 83 2.25 -2.17 -9.03
C ASP A 83 1.33 -2.82 -10.09
N CYS A 84 0.19 -3.39 -9.67
CA CYS A 84 -0.78 -4.03 -10.54
C CYS A 84 -2.17 -3.38 -10.38
N VAL A 85 -2.67 -2.76 -11.45
CA VAL A 85 -4.03 -2.18 -11.50
C VAL A 85 -5.10 -3.18 -11.92
N LEU A 86 -4.79 -4.48 -11.91
CA LEU A 86 -5.70 -5.56 -12.31
C LEU A 86 -6.46 -5.23 -13.61
N CYS A 87 -5.74 -4.84 -14.67
CA CYS A 87 -6.33 -4.54 -15.98
C CYS A 87 -6.49 -5.78 -16.89
N MET A 88 -5.93 -6.92 -16.47
CA MET A 88 -5.91 -8.20 -17.19
C MET A 88 -5.34 -8.15 -18.62
N THR A 89 -4.65 -7.08 -19.03
CA THR A 89 -4.02 -7.01 -20.36
C THR A 89 -2.94 -8.08 -20.52
N CYS A 90 -2.16 -8.34 -19.48
CA CYS A 90 -1.14 -9.40 -19.48
C CYS A 90 -1.73 -10.80 -19.65
N LEU A 91 -2.94 -11.06 -19.13
CA LEU A 91 -3.66 -12.31 -19.32
C LEU A 91 -4.02 -12.52 -20.79
N LYS A 92 -4.53 -11.48 -21.46
CA LYS A 92 -4.88 -11.51 -22.88
C LYS A 92 -3.67 -11.57 -23.81
N ALA A 93 -2.54 -11.02 -23.38
CA ALA A 93 -1.34 -10.90 -24.21
C ALA A 93 -0.45 -12.15 -24.21
N CYS A 94 -0.63 -13.07 -23.26
CA CYS A 94 0.28 -14.20 -23.09
C CYS A 94 0.00 -15.30 -24.14
N PRO A 95 0.97 -15.67 -24.99
CA PRO A 95 0.78 -16.74 -25.97
C PRO A 95 0.83 -18.16 -25.36
N HIS A 96 1.35 -18.29 -24.14
CA HIS A 96 1.57 -19.57 -23.43
C HIS A 96 0.61 -19.80 -22.26
N GLU A 97 -0.41 -18.96 -22.07
CA GLU A 97 -1.38 -19.06 -20.96
C GLU A 97 -0.74 -19.14 -19.55
N SER A 98 0.49 -18.61 -19.38
CA SER A 98 1.23 -18.65 -18.11
C SER A 98 0.64 -17.72 -17.05
N VAL A 99 -0.05 -16.66 -17.48
CA VAL A 99 -0.65 -15.65 -16.58
C VAL A 99 -1.98 -16.17 -16.06
N GLN A 100 -2.18 -16.11 -14.75
CA GLN A 100 -3.39 -16.59 -14.08
C GLN A 100 -3.94 -15.53 -13.13
N LEU A 101 -5.27 -15.51 -12.97
CA LEU A 101 -5.96 -14.75 -11.94
C LEU A 101 -6.20 -15.69 -10.75
N ASN A 102 -5.53 -15.42 -9.64
CA ASN A 102 -5.61 -16.24 -8.44
C ASN A 102 -6.42 -15.53 -7.35
N LEU A 103 -7.09 -16.33 -6.53
CA LEU A 103 -7.65 -15.88 -5.26
C LEU A 103 -6.58 -15.99 -4.17
N ARG A 104 -6.50 -14.97 -3.33
CA ARG A 104 -5.56 -14.88 -2.20
C ARG A 104 -6.27 -14.35 -0.96
N ALA A 105 -5.77 -14.72 0.21
CA ALA A 105 -6.22 -14.11 1.44
C ALA A 105 -5.70 -12.67 1.54
N PRO A 106 -6.48 -11.73 2.12
CA PRO A 106 -6.06 -10.35 2.26
C PRO A 106 -4.88 -10.26 3.23
N GLY A 107 -3.83 -9.55 2.84
CA GLY A 107 -2.62 -9.40 3.66
C GLY A 107 -1.61 -10.54 3.60
N VAL A 108 -1.80 -11.52 2.72
CA VAL A 108 -0.84 -12.63 2.56
C VAL A 108 0.59 -12.14 2.25
N ASP A 109 0.75 -10.99 1.57
CA ASP A 109 2.07 -10.39 1.28
C ASP A 109 2.89 -10.05 2.54
N PHE A 110 2.22 -9.86 3.69
CA PHE A 110 2.84 -9.54 4.98
C PHE A 110 3.12 -10.78 5.85
N GLY A 111 2.79 -11.98 5.36
CA GLY A 111 3.07 -13.25 6.01
C GLY A 111 2.01 -13.74 7.00
N TYR A 112 0.94 -12.97 7.21
CA TYR A 112 -0.21 -13.39 8.01
C TYR A 112 -1.50 -12.85 7.38
N PRO A 113 -2.45 -13.71 7.00
CA PRO A 113 -3.73 -13.25 6.45
C PRO A 113 -4.53 -12.52 7.55
N PHE A 114 -4.71 -11.21 7.40
CA PHE A 114 -5.31 -10.35 8.43
C PHE A 114 -6.77 -10.70 8.76
N LEU A 115 -7.55 -11.07 7.74
CA LEU A 115 -9.00 -11.23 7.86
C LEU A 115 -9.45 -12.70 7.98
N PHE A 116 -8.59 -13.64 7.60
CA PHE A 116 -8.87 -15.07 7.62
C PHE A 116 -7.63 -15.82 8.11
N PRO A 117 -7.44 -16.00 9.43
CA PRO A 117 -6.34 -16.81 9.97
C PRO A 117 -6.57 -18.27 9.57
N VAL A 118 -6.10 -18.66 8.38
CA VAL A 118 -6.15 -20.04 7.92
C VAL A 118 -4.93 -20.78 8.49
N PRO A 119 -5.11 -21.77 9.38
CA PRO A 119 -3.99 -22.52 9.96
C PRO A 119 -3.12 -23.13 8.86
N GLY A 120 -1.80 -22.98 8.96
CA GLY A 120 -0.84 -23.53 7.98
C GLY A 120 -0.59 -22.67 6.73
N THR A 121 -1.16 -21.45 6.63
CA THR A 121 -0.95 -20.54 5.49
C THR A 121 -0.01 -19.37 5.82
N SER A 122 1.10 -19.65 6.50
CA SER A 122 2.19 -18.68 6.60
C SER A 122 2.98 -18.68 5.30
N SER A 123 2.86 -17.62 4.50
CA SER A 123 3.79 -17.41 3.38
C SER A 123 4.94 -16.53 3.85
N ALA A 124 6.12 -16.71 3.25
CA ALA A 124 7.22 -15.79 3.49
C ALA A 124 6.78 -14.37 3.08
N PRO A 125 7.05 -13.32 3.88
CA PRO A 125 6.72 -11.95 3.50
C PRO A 125 7.32 -11.63 2.13
N GLN A 126 6.46 -11.35 1.15
CA GLN A 126 6.88 -11.01 -0.21
C GLN A 126 6.96 -9.48 -0.40
N HIS A 127 6.34 -8.75 0.52
CA HIS A 127 6.33 -7.32 0.57
C HIS A 127 7.73 -6.73 0.84
N GLN A 128 8.10 -5.68 0.09
CA GLN A 128 9.29 -4.88 0.38
C GLN A 128 8.92 -3.64 1.22
N PRO A 129 9.29 -3.61 2.52
CA PRO A 129 8.96 -2.51 3.41
C PRO A 129 9.57 -1.20 2.91
N SER A 130 8.77 -0.13 2.90
CA SER A 130 9.24 1.18 2.43
C SER A 130 8.73 2.34 3.29
N ALA A 131 9.62 3.30 3.57
CA ALA A 131 9.32 4.40 4.48
C ALA A 131 8.22 5.33 3.95
N HIS A 132 8.17 5.58 2.63
CA HIS A 132 7.16 6.45 2.04
C HIS A 132 5.75 5.84 2.10
N GLU A 133 5.63 4.51 2.03
CA GLU A 133 4.37 3.81 2.22
C GLU A 133 3.87 3.91 3.66
N VAL A 134 4.76 3.74 4.64
CA VAL A 134 4.42 3.90 6.06
C VAL A 134 4.07 5.36 6.39
N ALA A 135 4.79 6.32 5.81
CA ALA A 135 4.43 7.73 5.94
C ALA A 135 3.04 8.01 5.35
N LEU A 136 2.75 7.50 4.16
CA LEU A 136 1.43 7.64 3.54
C LEU A 136 0.34 6.95 4.37
N LEU A 137 0.61 5.77 4.91
CA LEU A 137 -0.30 5.04 5.80
C LEU A 137 -0.72 5.90 7.00
N PHE A 138 0.24 6.48 7.72
CA PHE A 138 -0.05 7.32 8.89
C PHE A 138 -0.67 8.66 8.50
N LEU A 139 -0.28 9.24 7.36
CA LEU A 139 -0.92 10.45 6.83
C LEU A 139 -2.41 10.20 6.51
N LEU A 140 -2.76 9.05 5.93
CA LEU A 140 -4.15 8.68 5.66
C LEU A 140 -4.94 8.48 6.96
N MET A 141 -4.35 7.81 7.95
CA MET A 141 -4.93 7.68 9.29
C MET A 141 -5.16 9.06 9.94
N GLY A 142 -4.17 9.95 9.87
CA GLY A 142 -4.26 11.29 10.44
C GLY A 142 -5.21 12.21 9.68
N ALA A 143 -5.42 11.98 8.38
CA ALA A 143 -6.41 12.69 7.59
C ALA A 143 -7.84 12.38 8.05
N ASN A 144 -8.11 11.15 8.50
CA ASN A 144 -9.39 10.81 9.12
C ASN A 144 -9.62 11.65 10.40
N LEU A 145 -8.59 11.78 11.25
CA LEU A 145 -8.64 12.65 12.43
C LEU A 145 -8.88 14.11 12.06
N CYS A 146 -8.27 14.61 10.97
CA CYS A 146 -8.49 15.98 10.49
C CYS A 146 -9.95 16.27 10.18
N HIS A 147 -10.65 15.31 9.56
CA HIS A 147 -12.07 15.43 9.24
C HIS A 147 -12.95 15.52 10.50
N HIS A 148 -12.50 14.90 11.59
CA HIS A 148 -13.21 14.84 12.87
C HIS A 148 -12.59 15.71 13.98
N ILE A 149 -11.76 16.72 13.64
CA ILE A 149 -11.11 17.61 14.62
C ILE A 149 -12.09 18.20 15.64
N PRO A 150 -13.27 18.76 15.25
CA PRO A 150 -14.18 19.35 16.22
C PRO A 150 -14.70 18.33 17.25
N ASP A 151 -14.96 17.10 16.82
CA ASP A 151 -15.46 16.03 17.69
C ASP A 151 -14.35 15.51 18.61
N VAL A 152 -13.13 15.39 18.09
CA VAL A 152 -11.94 15.02 18.88
C VAL A 152 -11.66 16.07 19.96
N LEU A 153 -11.69 17.36 19.63
CA LEU A 153 -11.45 18.44 20.60
C LEU A 153 -12.52 18.47 21.70
N ARG A 154 -13.79 18.22 21.35
CA ARG A 154 -14.87 18.06 22.34
C ARG A 154 -14.62 16.90 23.30
N GLN A 155 -14.15 15.76 22.80
CA GLN A 155 -13.80 14.61 23.65
C GLN A 155 -12.62 14.90 24.59
N VAL A 156 -11.69 15.77 24.17
CA VAL A 156 -10.58 16.26 25.00
C VAL A 156 -11.03 17.32 26.02
N GLY A 157 -12.30 17.75 25.97
CA GLY A 157 -12.89 18.68 26.93
C GLY A 157 -12.81 20.15 26.54
N TRP A 158 -12.60 20.46 25.25
CA TRP A 158 -12.64 21.84 24.77
C TRP A 158 -14.08 22.32 24.59
N ASP A 159 -14.35 23.55 25.07
CA ASP A 159 -15.65 24.19 24.90
C ASP A 159 -15.89 24.59 23.44
N ALA A 160 -17.15 24.60 23.02
CA ALA A 160 -17.54 24.91 21.64
C ALA A 160 -17.01 26.28 21.16
N ASP A 161 -16.97 27.27 22.05
CA ASP A 161 -16.48 28.62 21.74
C ASP A 161 -14.96 28.61 21.49
N SER A 162 -14.19 27.89 22.33
CA SER A 162 -12.75 27.74 22.18
C SER A 162 -12.37 27.01 20.88
N ILE A 163 -13.15 26.00 20.50
CA ILE A 163 -12.99 25.27 19.24
C ILE A 163 -13.24 26.20 18.06
N SER A 164 -14.34 26.97 18.08
CA SER A 164 -14.66 27.89 16.99
C SER A 164 -13.60 29.00 16.82
N LEU A 165 -13.02 29.48 17.91
CA LEU A 165 -11.97 30.50 17.90
C LEU A 165 -10.64 29.95 17.38
N ALA A 166 -10.22 28.78 17.87
CA ALA A 166 -9.03 28.08 17.39
C ALA A 166 -9.19 27.66 15.92
N LEU A 167 -10.42 27.34 15.51
CA LEU A 167 -10.83 27.10 14.13
C LEU A 167 -11.28 28.38 13.40
N GLN A 168 -10.83 29.57 13.79
CA GLN A 168 -10.90 30.77 12.95
C GLN A 168 -9.52 31.35 12.72
N ASP A 169 -8.66 31.29 13.74
CA ASP A 169 -7.27 31.69 13.61
C ASP A 169 -6.47 30.74 12.69
N LYS A 170 -5.91 31.29 11.60
CA LYS A 170 -5.18 30.51 10.61
C LYS A 170 -3.98 29.76 11.20
N GLY A 171 -3.30 30.35 12.19
CA GLY A 171 -2.13 29.73 12.83
C GLY A 171 -2.53 28.50 13.64
N SER A 172 -3.53 28.66 14.50
CA SER A 172 -4.08 27.60 15.35
C SER A 172 -4.67 26.45 14.53
N HIS A 173 -5.39 26.76 13.46
CA HIS A 173 -5.86 25.78 12.48
C HIS A 173 -4.77 24.92 11.86
N ILE A 174 -3.70 25.56 11.37
CA ILE A 174 -2.59 24.86 10.73
C ILE A 174 -1.90 23.96 11.76
N ALA A 175 -1.67 24.48 12.97
CA ALA A 175 -1.05 23.72 14.06
C ALA A 175 -1.91 22.50 14.47
N LEU A 176 -3.22 22.68 14.62
CA LEU A 176 -4.15 21.60 14.94
C LEU A 176 -4.21 20.54 13.84
N SER A 177 -4.21 20.96 12.57
CA SER A 177 -4.21 20.04 11.42
C SER A 177 -2.91 19.25 11.34
N LEU A 178 -1.75 19.91 11.53
CA LEU A 178 -0.45 19.23 11.57
C LEU A 178 -0.36 18.24 12.74
N ALA A 179 -0.86 18.63 13.91
CA ALA A 179 -0.92 17.76 15.08
C ALA A 179 -1.81 16.53 14.82
N ALA A 180 -2.99 16.72 14.24
CA ALA A 180 -3.91 15.63 13.88
C ALA A 180 -3.30 14.68 12.82
N LEU A 181 -2.62 15.21 11.81
CA LEU A 181 -1.90 14.42 10.81
C LEU A 181 -0.76 13.58 11.41
N ALA A 182 0.01 14.16 12.33
CA ALA A 182 1.17 13.49 12.94
C ALA A 182 0.80 12.54 14.09
N ALA A 183 -0.34 12.77 14.75
CA ALA A 183 -0.77 12.04 15.95
C ALA A 183 -0.68 10.51 15.84
N PRO A 184 -1.28 9.83 14.84
CA PRO A 184 -1.26 8.36 14.80
C PRO A 184 0.15 7.81 14.64
N GLY A 185 0.98 8.43 13.78
CA GLY A 185 2.37 8.02 13.59
C GLY A 185 3.20 8.18 14.86
N VAL A 186 3.05 9.32 15.56
CA VAL A 186 3.76 9.59 16.82
C VAL A 186 3.31 8.64 17.93
N ILE A 187 2.00 8.43 18.10
CA ILE A 187 1.45 7.53 19.12
C ILE A 187 1.97 6.10 18.93
N ILE A 188 1.91 5.58 17.70
CA ILE A 188 2.34 4.21 17.39
C ILE A 188 3.86 4.07 17.55
N PHE A 189 4.64 5.07 17.14
CA PHE A 189 6.09 5.08 17.34
C PHE A 189 6.50 5.12 18.82
N LEU A 190 5.83 5.95 19.63
CA LEU A 190 6.09 6.02 21.07
C LEU A 190 5.72 4.71 21.76
N PHE A 191 4.59 4.11 21.38
CA PHE A 191 4.17 2.83 21.93
C PHE A 191 5.16 1.71 21.60
N ASP A 192 5.59 1.60 20.34
CA ASP A 192 6.61 0.62 19.94
C ASP A 192 7.95 0.85 20.66
N SER A 193 8.39 2.09 20.77
CA SER A 193 9.62 2.45 21.50
C SER A 193 9.54 2.07 22.99
N LEU A 194 8.39 2.33 23.63
CA LEU A 194 8.16 1.96 25.03
C LEU A 194 8.13 0.44 25.21
N MET A 195 7.47 -0.28 24.31
CA MET A 195 7.39 -1.74 24.34
C MET A 195 8.76 -2.39 24.14
N GLN A 196 9.56 -1.89 23.20
CA GLN A 196 10.93 -2.36 22.99
C GLN A 196 11.81 -2.09 24.22
N LEU A 197 11.66 -0.91 24.85
CA LEU A 197 12.36 -0.60 26.09
C LEU A 197 11.94 -1.54 27.23
N PHE A 198 10.64 -1.76 27.41
CA PHE A 198 10.10 -2.65 28.44
C PHE A 198 10.56 -4.10 28.24
N HIS A 199 10.51 -4.62 27.01
CA HIS A 199 11.03 -5.95 26.69
C HIS A 199 12.54 -6.06 26.94
N LYS A 200 13.32 -5.04 26.58
CA LYS A 200 14.76 -5.03 26.86
C LYS A 200 15.05 -5.07 28.36
N LEU A 201 14.21 -4.46 29.19
CA LEU A 201 14.35 -4.44 30.65
C LEU A 201 13.91 -5.75 31.32
N LEU A 202 12.78 -6.35 30.91
CA LEU A 202 12.27 -7.58 31.55
C LEU A 202 12.79 -8.89 30.95
N TYR A 203 13.09 -8.91 29.65
CA TYR A 203 13.45 -10.13 28.92
C TYR A 203 14.61 -9.90 27.94
N PRO A 204 15.82 -9.59 28.44
CA PRO A 204 16.97 -9.23 27.60
C PRO A 204 17.43 -10.36 26.66
N SER A 205 17.14 -11.63 26.99
CA SER A 205 17.56 -12.80 26.23
C SER A 205 16.63 -13.22 25.09
N SER A 206 15.43 -12.66 24.98
CA SER A 206 14.42 -13.04 23.96
C SER A 206 14.06 -11.90 22.99
N LEU A 207 14.84 -10.82 22.97
CA LEU A 207 14.59 -9.68 22.10
C LEU A 207 14.82 -10.05 20.62
N ILE A 208 13.74 -10.08 19.83
CA ILE A 208 13.81 -10.16 18.37
C ILE A 208 13.69 -8.72 17.85
N PRO A 209 14.79 -8.06 17.42
CA PRO A 209 14.72 -6.70 16.91
C PRO A 209 13.92 -6.70 15.60
N ARG A 210 12.75 -6.05 15.62
CA ARG A 210 11.93 -5.80 14.43
C ARG A 210 12.03 -4.33 14.08
N LYS A 211 12.10 -4.00 12.79
CA LYS A 211 12.11 -2.60 12.36
C LYS A 211 10.69 -2.04 12.48
N PHE A 212 10.58 -0.80 12.93
CA PHE A 212 9.30 -0.10 13.02
C PHE A 212 8.50 -0.12 11.70
N ILE A 213 9.21 -0.01 10.58
CA ILE A 213 8.61 -0.03 9.23
C ILE A 213 7.84 -1.35 9.02
N ASP A 214 8.38 -2.49 9.46
CA ASP A 214 7.74 -3.80 9.27
C ASP A 214 6.48 -3.94 10.13
N ILE A 215 6.53 -3.42 11.36
CA ILE A 215 5.40 -3.42 12.30
C ILE A 215 4.28 -2.49 11.82
N SER A 216 4.64 -1.36 11.22
CA SER A 216 3.68 -0.33 10.80
C SER A 216 2.63 -0.87 9.81
N TYR A 217 2.97 -1.85 8.97
CA TYR A 217 2.00 -2.46 8.05
C TYR A 217 0.89 -3.26 8.76
N ALA A 218 1.06 -3.62 10.03
CA ALA A 218 0.00 -4.22 10.83
C ALA A 218 -1.22 -3.30 10.98
N TYR A 219 -1.02 -1.98 10.86
CA TYR A 219 -2.08 -0.97 10.96
C TYR A 219 -2.77 -0.69 9.61
N LEU A 220 -2.35 -1.32 8.52
CA LEU A 220 -2.94 -1.15 7.19
C LEU A 220 -4.46 -1.43 7.13
N PRO A 221 -4.99 -2.49 7.77
CA PRO A 221 -6.43 -2.72 7.80
C PRO A 221 -7.22 -1.62 8.50
N LEU A 222 -6.63 -0.97 9.50
CA LEU A 222 -7.30 0.10 10.26
C LEU A 222 -7.53 1.35 9.38
N VAL A 223 -6.58 1.66 8.48
CA VAL A 223 -6.73 2.74 7.51
C VAL A 223 -7.81 2.43 6.47
N TRP A 224 -8.04 1.15 6.15
CA TRP A 224 -9.09 0.75 5.21
C TRP A 224 -10.51 0.83 5.81
N LEU A 225 -10.65 0.70 7.13
CA LEU A 225 -11.95 0.68 7.83
C LEU A 225 -12.49 2.06 8.24
N GLY A 226 -11.64 3.08 8.30
CA GLY A 226 -12.00 4.44 8.75
C GLY A 226 -12.35 5.37 7.59
#